data_AF-A0A9Q4EVP5-F1
#
_entry.id   AF-A0A9Q4EVP5-F1
#
_cell.length_a   1.000
_cell.length_b   1.000
_cell.length_c   1.000
_cell.angle_alpha   90.00
_cell.angle_beta   90.00
_cell.angle_gamma   90.00
#
_symmetry.space_group_name_H-M   'P 1'
#
loop_
_entity.id
_entity.type
_entity.pdbx_description
1 polymer ?
#
loop_
_entity_poly.entity_id
_entity_poly.type
_entity_poly.pdbx_seq_one_letter_code
_entity_poly.pdbx_strand_id
1 'polypeptide(L)' 'KNYLDTVHTAYIHPAEQAPPEPDITKLQESGIPTLSKQTFQTAINSLKERRQLLLGIVQAGARKWPERE' A
#
# COMPACT_ATOMS: atom_id res chain seq x y z
N LYS A 1 -1.40 15.74 11.97
CA LYS A 1 -0.06 15.39 11.46
C LYS A 1 0.02 13.87 11.32
N ASN A 2 0.20 13.36 10.12
CA ASN A 2 0.34 11.92 9.86
C ASN A 2 1.82 11.52 9.92
N TYR A 3 2.11 10.25 10.22
CA TYR A 3 3.45 9.68 10.17
C TYR A 3 4.14 9.97 8.81
N LEU A 4 3.39 9.83 7.71
CA LEU A 4 3.92 10.09 6.37
C LEU A 4 4.34 11.55 6.14
N ASP A 5 3.59 12.51 6.69
CA ASP A 5 3.93 13.94 6.59
C ASP A 5 5.24 14.26 7.32
N THR A 6 5.56 13.47 8.36
CA THR A 6 6.77 13.63 9.18
C THR A 6 7.98 12.90 8.59
N VAL A 7 7.74 11.82 7.85
CA VAL A 7 8.78 11.01 7.22
C VAL A 7 9.16 11.55 5.83
N HIS A 8 8.22 12.20 5.13
CA HIS A 8 8.50 12.78 3.81
C HIS A 8 9.59 13.87 3.88
N THR A 9 9.72 14.58 5.00
CA THR A 9 10.79 15.56 5.22
C THR A 9 12.19 14.94 5.30
N ALA A 10 12.30 13.60 5.44
CA ALA A 10 13.54 12.88 5.66
C ALA A 10 14.06 12.09 4.44
N TYR A 11 14.02 12.66 3.22
CA TYR A 11 14.61 12.09 1.99
C TYR A 11 13.88 10.90 1.33
N ILE A 12 12.61 10.65 1.66
CA ILE A 12 11.85 9.56 1.02
C ILE A 12 11.00 10.10 -0.12
N HIS A 13 11.27 9.61 -1.33
CA HIS A 13 10.52 9.91 -2.53
C HIS A 13 9.41 8.86 -2.77
N PRO A 14 8.23 9.26 -3.27
CA PRO A 14 7.24 8.31 -3.75
C PRO A 14 7.81 7.39 -4.83
N ALA A 15 7.40 6.11 -4.82
CA ALA A 15 7.72 5.20 -5.90
C ALA A 15 7.03 5.66 -7.20
N GLU A 16 7.67 5.42 -8.35
CA GLU A 16 7.11 5.76 -9.67
C GLU A 16 5.74 5.09 -9.90
N GLN A 17 5.56 3.90 -9.34
CA GLN A 17 4.39 3.06 -9.52
C GLN A 17 3.66 2.86 -8.20
N ALA A 18 2.34 2.77 -8.25
CA ALA A 18 1.59 2.31 -7.09
C ALA A 18 1.82 0.80 -6.89
N PRO A 19 1.86 0.30 -5.64
CA PRO A 19 1.89 -1.13 -5.40
C PRO A 19 0.64 -1.81 -5.97
N PRO A 20 0.70 -3.12 -6.29
CA PRO A 20 -0.43 -3.88 -6.78
C PRO A 20 -1.68 -3.72 -5.90
N GLU A 21 -2.85 -3.71 -6.53
CA GLU A 21 -4.11 -3.68 -5.77
C GLU A 21 -4.25 -4.96 -4.92
N PRO A 22 -4.76 -4.86 -3.68
CA PRO A 22 -5.07 -6.04 -2.89
C PRO A 22 -6.16 -6.86 -3.59
N ASP A 23 -5.94 -8.16 -3.73
CA ASP A 23 -6.96 -9.08 -4.24
C ASP A 23 -7.94 -9.45 -3.12
N ILE A 24 -9.10 -8.80 -3.11
CA ILE A 24 -10.18 -9.05 -2.15
C ILE A 24 -11.09 -10.21 -2.55
N THR A 25 -10.89 -10.81 -3.74
CA THR A 25 -11.74 -11.89 -4.25
C THR A 25 -11.71 -13.09 -3.32
N LYS A 26 -10.55 -13.39 -2.72
CA LYS A 26 -10.37 -14.45 -1.72
C LYS A 26 -11.25 -14.28 -0.48
N LEU A 27 -11.51 -13.03 -0.07
CA LEU A 27 -12.38 -12.74 1.07
C LEU A 27 -13.83 -13.06 0.71
N GLN A 28 -14.26 -12.65 -0.48
CA GLN A 28 -15.59 -12.96 -1.00
C GLN A 28 -15.82 -14.47 -1.16
N GLU A 29 -14.84 -15.19 -1.71
CA GLU A 29 -14.86 -16.65 -1.83
C GLU A 29 -14.93 -17.36 -0.46
N SER A 30 -14.35 -16.75 0.57
CA SER A 30 -14.40 -17.24 1.95
C SER A 30 -15.71 -16.89 2.68
N GLY A 31 -16.69 -16.29 1.99
CA GLY A 31 -17.96 -15.87 2.57
C GLY A 31 -17.87 -14.60 3.43
N ILE A 32 -16.73 -13.90 3.39
CA ILE A 32 -16.55 -12.63 4.10
C ILE A 32 -17.21 -11.51 3.28
N PRO A 33 -18.15 -10.74 3.83
CA PRO A 33 -18.78 -9.65 3.11
C PRO A 33 -17.77 -8.60 2.66
N THR A 34 -17.73 -8.31 1.37
CA THR A 34 -16.89 -7.26 0.78
C THR A 34 -17.74 -6.22 0.07
N LEU A 35 -17.16 -5.04 -0.15
CA LEU A 35 -17.70 -4.07 -1.10
C LEU A 35 -17.68 -4.64 -2.52
N SER A 36 -18.42 -3.99 -3.43
CA SER A 36 -18.30 -4.31 -4.85
C SER A 36 -16.88 -4.03 -5.35
N LYS A 37 -16.43 -4.78 -6.36
CA LYS A 37 -15.11 -4.59 -6.99
C LYS A 37 -14.90 -3.14 -7.45
N GLN A 38 -15.92 -2.53 -8.05
CA GLN A 38 -15.88 -1.14 -8.52
C GLN A 38 -15.71 -0.15 -7.37
N THR A 39 -16.51 -0.30 -6.30
CA THR A 39 -16.42 0.58 -5.13
C THR A 39 -15.05 0.46 -4.46
N PHE A 40 -14.52 -0.76 -4.35
CA PHE A 40 -13.19 -1.00 -3.82
C PHE A 40 -12.12 -0.34 -4.69
N GLN A 41 -12.20 -0.50 -6.01
CA GLN A 41 -11.24 0.09 -6.94
C GLN A 41 -11.24 1.63 -6.88
N THR A 42 -12.41 2.25 -6.79
CA THR A 42 -12.52 3.71 -6.57
C THR A 42 -11.85 4.15 -5.27
N ALA A 43 -12.08 3.42 -4.17
CA ALA A 43 -11.46 3.71 -2.88
C ALA A 43 -9.93 3.50 -2.88
N ILE A 44 -9.44 2.52 -3.64
CA ILE A 44 -8.00 2.27 -3.78
C ILE A 44 -7.34 3.35 -4.63
N ASN A 45 -7.97 3.77 -5.73
CA ASN A 45 -7.45 4.80 -6.61
C ASN A 45 -7.37 6.18 -5.93
N SER A 46 -8.30 6.50 -5.03
CA SER A 46 -8.22 7.75 -4.24
C SER A 46 -7.02 7.77 -3.29
N LEU A 47 -6.41 6.61 -3.01
CA LEU A 47 -5.23 6.47 -2.16
C LEU A 47 -3.91 6.34 -2.95
N LYS A 48 -3.91 6.53 -4.28
CA LYS A 48 -2.77 6.27 -5.16
C LYS A 48 -1.46 6.92 -4.66
N GLU A 49 -1.47 8.22 -4.42
CA GLU A 49 -0.28 8.97 -3.99
C GLU A 49 0.26 8.48 -2.64
N ARG A 50 -0.66 8.26 -1.69
CA ARG A 50 -0.31 7.71 -0.37
C ARG A 50 0.34 6.33 -0.49
N ARG A 51 -0.18 5.49 -1.39
CA ARG A 51 0.36 4.13 -1.65
C ARG A 51 1.73 4.17 -2.31
N GLN A 52 1.96 5.11 -3.24
CA GLN A 52 3.29 5.33 -3.84
C GLN A 52 4.32 5.78 -2.80
N LEU A 53 3.94 6.69 -1.90
CA LEU A 53 4.81 7.13 -0.81
C LEU A 53 5.16 5.98 0.16
N LEU A 54 4.16 5.19 0.55
CA LEU A 54 4.38 4.01 1.41
C LEU A 54 5.31 2.99 0.74
N LEU A 55 5.15 2.75 -0.55
CA LEU A 55 6.04 1.86 -1.29
C LEU A 55 7.47 2.41 -1.34
N GLY A 56 7.63 3.71 -1.57
CA GLY A 56 8.93 4.39 -1.52
C GLY A 56 9.62 4.22 -0.16
N ILE A 57 8.87 4.29 0.95
CA ILE A 57 9.40 4.03 2.30
C ILE A 57 9.89 2.58 2.43
N VAL A 58 9.10 1.61 1.98
CA VAL A 58 9.47 0.19 2.05
C VAL A 58 10.71 -0.11 1.20
N GLN A 59 10.82 0.49 0.01
CA GLN A 59 11.96 0.33 -0.88
C GLN A 59 13.22 1.01 -0.33
N ALA A 60 13.11 2.23 0.19
CA ALA A 60 14.23 2.94 0.80
C ALA A 60 14.72 2.26 2.09
N GLY A 61 13.78 1.72 2.86
CA GLY A 61 14.03 1.00 4.09
C GLY A 61 14.31 -0.50 3.92
N ALA A 62 14.50 -1.00 2.68
CA ALA A 62 14.52 -2.42 2.29
C ALA A 62 15.61 -3.25 2.98
N ARG A 63 15.47 -3.42 4.29
CA ARG A 63 16.14 -4.44 5.08
C ARG A 63 15.44 -5.75 4.76
N LYS A 64 16.22 -6.72 4.29
CA LYS A 64 15.72 -8.10 4.16
C LYS A 64 15.24 -8.57 5.52
N TRP A 65 14.11 -9.26 5.54
CA TRP A 65 13.72 -9.99 6.74
C TRP A 65 14.84 -11.00 7.05
N PRO A 66 15.26 -11.17 8.31
CA PRO A 66 16.25 -12.18 8.65
C PRO A 66 15.72 -13.54 8.20
N GLU A 67 16.56 -14.30 7.50
CA GLU A 67 16.27 -15.70 7.20
C GLU A 67 16.24 -16.47 8.54
N ARG A 68 15.35 -17.46 8.66
CA ARG A 68 15.40 -18.37 9.81
C ARG A 68 16.66 -19.22 9.68
N GLU A 69 17.49 -19.25 10.73
CA GLU A 69 18.55 -20.24 10.89
C GLU A 69 17.99 -21.67 10.93
#